data_AF-A0A2C7A8K3-F1
#
_entry.id   AF-A0A2C7A8K3-F1
#
_cell.length_a   1.000
_cell.length_b   1.000
_cell.length_c   1.000
_cell.angle_alpha   90.00
_cell.angle_beta   90.00
_cell.angle_gamma   90.00
#
_symmetry.space_group_name_H-M   'P 1'
#
loop_
_entity.id
_entity.type
_entity.pdbx_description
1 polymer ?
#
loop_
_entity_poly.entity_id
_entity_poly.type
_entity_poly.pdbx_seq_one_letter_code
_entity_poly.pdbx_strand_id
1 'polypeptide(L)'
;SRLAALIPGATAFGDAITAPYAHDWLVRVAVMGKAQREVRRQSHGFTITVWAPSPELRDSASIAVDSFIAARDWLPLPDGSEGRLIYTGTTPVDDAQEAGLYRRDFEFTVEYGLFEFKDVPTVLFGIGGTTVTNTGTTVTAVV
;
A
#
# COMPACT_ATOMS: atom_id res chain seq x y z
N SER A 1 -29.97 7.89 11.49
CA SER A 1 -31.14 8.71 11.91
C SER A 1 -32.38 8.54 11.03
N ARG A 2 -32.29 8.59 9.68
CA ARG A 2 -33.47 8.53 8.79
C ARG A 2 -34.30 7.24 8.87
N LEU A 3 -33.67 6.10 9.20
CA LEU A 3 -34.37 4.81 9.32
C LEU A 3 -35.29 4.74 10.55
N ALA A 4 -34.88 5.29 11.70
CA ALA A 4 -35.71 5.31 12.89
C ALA A 4 -36.96 6.21 12.74
N ALA A 5 -36.90 7.26 11.91
CA ALA A 5 -38.05 8.10 11.62
C ALA A 5 -39.18 7.38 10.85
N LEU A 6 -38.89 6.25 10.20
CA LEU A 6 -39.87 5.43 9.48
C LEU A 6 -40.60 4.43 10.39
N ILE A 7 -40.12 4.23 11.63
CA ILE A 7 -40.70 3.30 12.60
C ILE A 7 -41.26 4.11 13.77
N PRO A 8 -42.59 4.12 13.99
CA PRO A 8 -43.20 4.84 15.10
C PRO A 8 -42.61 4.41 16.45
N GLY A 9 -42.11 5.39 17.22
CA GLY A 9 -41.50 5.14 18.54
C GLY A 9 -40.07 4.60 18.50
N ALA A 10 -39.45 4.45 17.33
CA ALA A 10 -38.04 4.06 17.24
C ALA A 10 -37.10 5.27 17.44
N THR A 11 -35.95 5.00 18.05
CA THR A 11 -34.89 6.00 18.27
C THR A 11 -33.59 5.50 17.66
N ALA A 12 -32.82 6.41 17.05
CA ALA A 12 -31.47 6.12 16.58
C ALA A 12 -30.46 6.98 17.33
N PHE A 13 -29.43 6.34 17.89
CA PHE A 13 -28.34 7.00 18.58
C PHE A 13 -27.01 6.36 18.14
N GLY A 14 -26.16 7.14 17.47
CA GLY A 14 -24.95 6.61 16.83
C GLY A 14 -25.27 5.47 15.85
N ASP A 15 -24.59 4.34 16.03
CA ASP A 15 -24.74 3.12 15.23
C ASP A 15 -25.79 2.15 15.79
N ALA A 16 -26.56 2.58 16.80
CA ALA A 16 -27.62 1.79 17.41
C ALA A 16 -29.01 2.30 17.01
N ILE A 17 -29.90 1.35 16.70
CA ILE A 17 -31.33 1.59 16.47
C ILE A 17 -32.11 0.78 17.49
N THR A 18 -33.02 1.46 18.20
CA THR A 18 -33.91 0.87 19.20
C THR A 18 -35.36 1.04 18.75
N ALA A 19 -36.15 -0.02 18.78
CA ALA A 19 -37.59 0.02 18.50
C ALA A 19 -38.40 -0.76 19.54
N PRO A 20 -39.50 -0.20 20.07
CA PRO A 20 -40.23 -0.76 21.21
C PRO A 20 -41.12 -1.97 20.89
N TYR A 21 -41.42 -2.25 19.62
CA TYR A 21 -42.36 -3.31 19.20
C TYR A 21 -41.76 -4.29 18.16
N ALA A 22 -40.44 -4.35 18.05
CA ALA A 22 -39.82 -5.23 17.07
C ALA A 22 -39.76 -6.67 17.59
N HIS A 23 -40.51 -7.57 16.96
CA HIS A 23 -40.53 -9.00 17.31
C HIS A 23 -39.57 -9.85 16.47
N ASP A 24 -39.15 -9.33 15.31
CA ASP A 24 -38.14 -9.95 14.44
C ASP A 24 -37.37 -8.85 13.69
N TRP A 25 -36.05 -8.96 13.62
CA TRP A 25 -35.17 -7.99 12.95
C TRP A 25 -34.38 -8.68 11.85
N LEU A 26 -34.64 -8.30 10.60
CA LEU A 26 -33.76 -8.61 9.48
C LEU A 26 -32.91 -7.38 9.14
N VAL A 27 -31.67 -7.36 9.61
CA VAL A 27 -30.75 -6.25 9.34
C VAL A 27 -29.72 -6.66 8.29
N ARG A 28 -29.55 -5.81 7.30
CA ARG A 28 -28.60 -5.97 6.20
C ARG A 28 -27.77 -4.70 6.11
N VAL A 29 -26.50 -4.80 6.51
CA VAL A 29 -25.53 -3.71 6.42
C VAL A 29 -24.58 -4.00 5.28
N ALA A 30 -24.37 -3.04 4.41
CA ALA A 30 -23.33 -3.08 3.39
C ALA A 30 -22.40 -1.89 3.63
N VAL A 31 -21.09 -2.16 3.69
CA VAL A 31 -20.05 -1.14 3.75
C VAL A 31 -19.46 -0.99 2.35
N MET A 32 -19.08 0.23 1.98
CA MET A 32 -18.35 0.46 0.73
C MET A 32 -17.06 -0.36 0.73
N GLY A 33 -16.85 -1.13 -0.34
CA GLY A 33 -15.61 -1.86 -0.55
C GLY A 33 -14.57 -0.90 -1.14
N LYS A 34 -13.29 -1.12 -0.82
CA LYS A 34 -12.21 -0.41 -1.50
C LYS A 34 -11.76 -1.24 -2.70
N ALA A 35 -11.94 -0.70 -3.90
CA ALA A 35 -11.31 -1.24 -5.09
C ALA A 35 -10.00 -0.50 -5.35
N GLN A 36 -8.98 -1.25 -5.76
CA GLN A 36 -7.71 -0.70 -6.24
C GLN A 36 -7.57 -1.01 -7.73
N ARG A 37 -7.09 -0.04 -8.49
CA ARG A 37 -6.80 -0.20 -9.91
C ARG A 37 -5.42 0.36 -10.22
N GLU A 38 -4.58 -0.42 -10.88
CA GLU A 38 -3.34 0.10 -11.47
C GLU A 38 -3.72 1.03 -12.64
N VAL A 39 -3.39 2.31 -12.49
CA VAL A 39 -3.65 3.35 -13.50
C VAL A 39 -2.57 3.31 -14.57
N ARG A 40 -1.32 3.16 -14.13
CA ARG A 40 -0.15 3.24 -15.01
C ARG A 40 1.04 2.53 -14.37
N ARG A 41 1.86 1.89 -15.19
CA ARG A 41 3.21 1.47 -14.78
C ARG A 41 4.23 2.56 -15.10
N GLN A 42 5.06 2.88 -14.13
CA GLN A 42 6.14 3.83 -14.26
C GLN A 42 7.48 3.13 -14.05
N SER A 43 8.49 3.61 -14.76
CA SER A 43 9.87 3.19 -14.60
C SER A 43 10.66 4.42 -14.19
N HIS A 44 11.40 4.33 -13.09
CA HIS A 44 12.25 5.41 -12.60
C HIS A 44 13.69 4.92 -12.48
N GLY A 45 14.57 5.51 -13.28
CA GLY A 45 16.00 5.25 -13.23
C GLY A 45 16.67 6.07 -12.14
N PHE A 46 17.55 5.45 -11.36
CA PHE A 46 18.45 6.15 -10.45
C PHE A 46 19.85 5.54 -10.50
N THR A 47 20.84 6.34 -10.10
CA THR A 47 22.24 5.95 -10.10
C THR A 47 22.79 6.02 -8.69
N ILE A 48 23.50 4.97 -8.26
CA ILE A 48 24.30 4.97 -7.04
C ILE A 48 25.76 5.13 -7.45
N THR A 49 26.38 6.21 -7.00
CA THR A 49 27.79 6.48 -7.26
C THR A 49 28.62 6.24 -6.02
N VAL A 50 29.64 5.38 -6.15
CA VAL A 50 30.66 5.14 -5.13
C VAL A 50 31.90 5.95 -5.48
N TRP A 51 32.32 6.82 -4.56
CA TRP A 51 33.58 7.56 -4.64
C TRP A 51 34.56 7.04 -3.61
N ALA A 52 35.82 6.80 -4.00
CA ALA A 52 36.86 6.33 -3.08
C ALA A 52 38.24 6.91 -3.41
N PRO A 53 39.14 7.03 -2.41
CA PRO A 53 40.50 7.55 -2.60
C PRO A 53 41.50 6.52 -3.14
N SER A 54 41.11 5.25 -3.24
CA SER A 54 41.94 4.17 -3.78
C SER A 54 41.10 3.13 -4.52
N PRO A 55 41.64 2.42 -5.52
CA PRO A 55 40.93 1.37 -6.24
C PRO A 55 40.42 0.25 -5.34
N GLU A 56 41.20 -0.17 -4.34
CA GLU A 56 40.88 -1.30 -3.46
C GLU A 56 39.67 -0.96 -2.56
N LEU A 57 39.64 0.26 -2.01
CA LEU A 57 38.48 0.76 -1.27
C LEU A 57 37.25 0.91 -2.16
N ARG A 58 37.39 1.39 -3.40
CA ARG A 58 36.29 1.46 -4.36
C ARG A 58 35.69 0.07 -4.58
N ASP A 59 36.53 -0.93 -4.84
CA ASP A 59 36.09 -2.27 -5.19
C ASP A 59 35.45 -2.98 -3.99
N SER A 60 36.02 -2.85 -2.79
CA SER A 60 35.40 -3.38 -1.57
C SER A 60 34.03 -2.75 -1.27
N ALA A 61 33.89 -1.43 -1.40
CA ALA A 61 32.61 -0.74 -1.24
C ALA A 61 31.62 -1.13 -2.34
N SER A 62 32.09 -1.27 -3.57
CA SER A 62 31.29 -1.71 -4.72
C SER A 62 30.72 -3.11 -4.52
N ILE A 63 31.50 -4.05 -3.99
CA ILE A 63 31.04 -5.41 -3.66
C ILE A 63 29.97 -5.40 -2.56
N ALA A 64 30.14 -4.54 -1.54
CA ALA A 64 29.14 -4.40 -0.48
C ALA A 64 27.81 -3.84 -1.03
N VAL A 65 27.87 -2.86 -1.92
CA VAL A 65 26.68 -2.29 -2.58
C VAL A 65 26.01 -3.35 -3.47
N ASP A 66 26.78 -4.03 -4.31
CA ASP A 66 26.26 -5.05 -5.24
C ASP A 66 25.60 -6.21 -4.49
N SER A 67 26.24 -6.76 -3.44
CA SER A 67 25.67 -7.85 -2.64
C SER A 67 24.39 -7.44 -1.88
N PHE A 68 24.31 -6.20 -1.38
CA PHE A 68 23.11 -5.69 -0.72
C PHE A 68 21.93 -5.55 -1.68
N ILE A 69 22.22 -5.18 -2.94
CA ILE A 69 21.20 -4.96 -3.96
C ILE A 69 20.79 -6.28 -4.62
N ALA A 70 21.73 -7.18 -4.90
CA ALA A 70 21.45 -8.51 -5.44
C ALA A 70 20.55 -9.36 -4.52
N ALA A 71 20.53 -9.05 -3.22
CA ALA A 71 19.62 -9.67 -2.26
C ALA A 71 18.19 -9.09 -2.28
N ARG A 72 17.89 -8.07 -3.11
CA ARG A 72 16.61 -7.37 -3.15
C ARG A 72 16.05 -7.27 -4.57
N ASP A 73 15.02 -8.05 -4.84
CA ASP A 73 14.26 -7.96 -6.10
C ASP A 73 13.16 -6.88 -6.04
N TRP A 74 12.68 -6.54 -4.84
CA TRP A 74 11.55 -5.65 -4.61
C TRP A 74 11.87 -4.59 -3.56
N LEU A 75 11.44 -3.36 -3.84
CA LEU A 75 11.60 -2.20 -2.96
C LEU A 75 10.23 -1.79 -2.40
N PRO A 76 10.07 -1.71 -1.07
CA PRO A 76 8.82 -1.23 -0.48
C PRO A 76 8.65 0.27 -0.75
N LEU A 77 7.47 0.65 -1.22
CA LEU A 77 7.08 2.02 -1.49
C LEU A 77 6.27 2.59 -0.30
N PRO A 78 6.25 3.93 -0.11
CA PRO A 78 5.54 4.55 1.02
C PRO A 78 4.02 4.34 1.01
N ASP A 79 3.45 4.01 -0.14
CA ASP A 79 2.03 3.71 -0.33
C ASP A 79 1.68 2.25 0.03
N GLY A 80 2.66 1.45 0.45
CA GLY A 80 2.52 0.04 0.79
C GLY A 80 2.58 -0.90 -0.42
N SER A 81 2.79 -0.38 -1.63
CA SER A 81 3.06 -1.19 -2.82
C SER A 81 4.54 -1.58 -2.92
N GLU A 82 4.87 -2.48 -3.84
CA GLU A 82 6.24 -2.92 -4.09
C GLU A 82 6.67 -2.52 -5.51
N GLY A 83 7.86 -1.94 -5.62
CA GLY A 83 8.50 -1.63 -6.89
C GLY A 83 9.53 -2.72 -7.23
N ARG A 84 9.51 -3.22 -8.47
CA ARG A 84 10.50 -4.17 -8.95
C ARG A 84 11.81 -3.45 -9.25
N LEU A 85 12.89 -3.88 -8.61
CA LEU A 85 14.22 -3.35 -8.87
C LEU A 85 14.87 -4.11 -10.04
N ILE A 86 15.38 -3.37 -11.03
CA ILE A 86 16.04 -3.91 -12.21
C ILE A 86 17.42 -3.28 -12.31
N TYR A 87 18.44 -4.12 -12.24
CA TYR A 87 19.81 -3.72 -12.53
C TYR A 87 19.98 -3.49 -14.03
N THR A 88 20.39 -2.27 -14.40
CA THR A 88 20.50 -1.86 -15.81
C THR A 88 21.95 -1.88 -16.29
N GLY A 89 22.90 -1.52 -15.41
CA GLY A 89 24.31 -1.58 -15.73
C GLY A 89 25.21 -0.98 -14.68
N THR A 90 26.51 -1.10 -14.88
CA THR A 90 27.54 -0.43 -14.08
C THR A 90 28.53 0.23 -15.03
N THR A 91 28.78 1.50 -14.82
CA THR A 91 29.79 2.27 -15.57
C THR A 91 30.96 2.56 -14.64
N PRO A 92 32.12 1.90 -14.82
CA PRO A 92 33.34 2.32 -14.14
C PRO A 92 33.87 3.59 -14.82
N VAL A 93 34.17 4.62 -14.04
CA VAL A 93 34.81 5.84 -14.55
C VAL A 93 36.17 5.99 -13.86
N ASP A 94 37.23 5.72 -14.62
CA ASP A 94 38.62 5.77 -14.17
C ASP A 94 39.38 7.01 -14.68
N ASP A 95 38.67 7.97 -15.29
CA ASP A 95 39.26 9.14 -15.96
C ASP A 95 39.96 10.12 -14.99
N ALA A 96 39.77 9.99 -13.68
CA ALA A 96 40.38 10.83 -12.65
C ALA A 96 41.51 10.12 -11.86
N GLN A 97 42.15 9.11 -12.45
CA GLN A 97 43.32 8.41 -11.88
C GLN A 97 44.45 9.37 -11.46
N GLU A 98 44.71 10.45 -12.22
CA GLU A 98 45.75 11.43 -11.88
C GLU A 98 45.43 12.27 -10.62
N ALA A 99 44.17 12.31 -10.20
CA ALA A 99 43.72 13.05 -9.01
C ALA A 99 43.48 12.16 -7.77
N GLY A 100 43.76 10.85 -7.87
CA GLY A 100 43.49 9.90 -6.79
C GLY A 100 42.00 9.72 -6.47
N LEU A 101 41.11 10.01 -7.43
CA LEU A 101 39.67 9.95 -7.25
C LEU A 101 39.08 8.86 -8.13
N TYR A 102 38.65 7.77 -7.50
CA TYR A 102 38.10 6.61 -8.20
C TYR A 102 36.58 6.58 -8.05
N ARG A 103 35.87 6.36 -9.16
CA ARG A 103 34.41 6.36 -9.20
C ARG A 103 33.84 5.09 -9.81
N ARG A 104 32.74 4.59 -9.24
CA ARG A 104 31.91 3.55 -9.85
C ARG A 104 30.45 3.93 -9.78
N ASP A 105 29.78 3.91 -10.92
CA ASP A 105 28.35 4.22 -11.03
C ASP A 105 27.56 2.94 -11.27
N PHE A 106 26.55 2.70 -10.45
CA PHE A 106 25.59 1.62 -10.60
C PHE A 106 24.25 2.20 -11.05
N GLU A 107 23.74 1.76 -12.19
CA GLU A 107 22.49 2.22 -12.77
C GLU A 107 21.37 1.20 -12.52
N PHE A 108 20.30 1.68 -11.90
CA PHE A 108 19.13 0.90 -11.56
C PHE A 108 17.88 1.53 -12.13
N THR A 109 16.90 0.70 -12.45
CA THR A 109 15.56 1.12 -12.80
C THR A 109 14.59 0.45 -11.84
N VAL A 110 13.70 1.22 -11.22
CA VAL A 110 12.58 0.68 -10.44
C VAL A 110 11.30 0.80 -11.25
N GLU A 111 10.64 -0.32 -11.46
CA GLU A 111 9.31 -0.37 -12.07
C GLU A 111 8.25 -0.47 -10.98
N TYR A 112 7.30 0.45 -10.96
CA TYR A 112 6.22 0.45 -9.99
C TYR A 112 4.88 0.83 -10.63
N GLY A 113 3.82 0.24 -10.09
CA GLY A 113 2.45 0.57 -10.45
C GLY A 113 1.98 1.81 -9.69
N LEU A 114 1.34 2.73 -10.40
CA LEU A 114 0.59 3.81 -9.77
C LEU A 114 -0.86 3.35 -9.60
N PHE A 115 -1.34 3.32 -8.36
CA PHE A 115 -2.67 2.84 -8.03
C PHE A 115 -3.65 3.98 -7.75
N GLU A 116 -4.88 3.82 -8.23
CA GLU A 116 -6.02 4.64 -7.86
C GLU A 116 -6.94 3.80 -6.96
N PHE A 117 -7.34 4.40 -5.83
CA PHE A 117 -8.29 3.81 -4.91
C PHE A 117 -9.66 4.40 -5.17
N LYS A 118 -10.67 3.54 -5.30
CA LYS A 118 -12.05 3.95 -5.47
C LYS A 118 -12.94 3.19 -4.51
N ASP A 119 -13.78 3.94 -3.80
CA ASP A 119 -14.88 3.35 -3.03
C ASP A 119 -15.94 2.83 -4.00
N VAL A 120 -16.23 1.53 -3.90
CA VAL A 120 -17.19 0.85 -4.74
C VAL A 120 -18.35 0.37 -3.87
N PRO A 121 -19.62 0.58 -4.30
CA PRO A 121 -20.75 0.01 -3.61
C PRO A 121 -20.65 -1.51 -3.63
N THR A 122 -20.47 -2.09 -2.44
CA THR A 122 -20.51 -3.53 -2.26
C THR A 122 -21.95 -3.99 -2.39
N VAL A 123 -22.20 -4.91 -3.32
CA VAL A 123 -23.44 -5.67 -3.31
C VAL A 123 -23.44 -6.57 -2.09
N LEU A 124 -24.57 -6.62 -1.38
CA LEU A 124 -24.76 -7.47 -0.21
C LEU A 124 -24.86 -8.95 -0.63
N PHE A 125 -23.75 -9.49 -1.11
CA PHE A 125 -23.49 -10.92 -1.15
C PHE A 125 -22.32 -11.13 -0.19
N GLY A 126 -22.60 -11.84 0.91
CA GLY A 126 -21.75 -11.86 2.09
C GLY A 126 -20.29 -12.21 1.81
N ILE A 127 -19.38 -11.36 2.26
CA ILE A 127 -18.42 -11.59 3.35
C ILE A 127 -17.77 -10.25 3.69
N GLY A 128 -18.52 -9.38 4.36
CA GLY A 128 -17.98 -8.25 5.13
C GLY A 128 -18.39 -8.50 6.57
N GLY A 129 -17.42 -8.73 7.45
CA GLY A 129 -17.67 -9.13 8.83
C GLY A 129 -18.22 -7.99 9.68
N THR A 130 -19.49 -7.62 9.49
CA THR A 130 -20.21 -6.77 10.43
C THR A 130 -20.86 -7.67 11.46
N THR A 131 -20.41 -7.60 12.71
CA THR A 131 -21.07 -8.33 13.81
C THR A 131 -22.33 -7.57 14.20
N VAL A 132 -23.49 -8.12 13.81
CA VAL A 132 -24.79 -7.59 14.22
C VAL A 132 -25.18 -8.27 15.53
N THR A 133 -25.23 -7.52 16.62
CA THR A 133 -25.73 -8.02 17.91
C THR A 133 -27.19 -7.63 18.05
N ASN A 134 -28.08 -8.62 18.17
CA ASN A 134 -29.52 -8.40 18.38
C ASN A 134 -29.88 -8.75 19.83
N THR A 135 -30.39 -7.77 20.58
CA THR A 135 -30.83 -7.94 21.97
C THR A 135 -32.35 -7.73 22.11
N GLY A 136 -33.12 -8.18 21.11
CA GLY A 136 -34.58 -8.20 21.11
C GLY A 136 -35.26 -6.87 20.79
N THR A 137 -34.75 -5.74 21.30
CA THR A 137 -35.32 -4.40 21.07
C THR A 137 -34.33 -3.41 20.46
N THR A 138 -33.05 -3.77 20.43
CA THR A 138 -31.96 -2.94 19.94
C THR A 138 -31.05 -3.75 19.04
N VAL A 139 -30.65 -3.13 17.92
CA VAL A 139 -29.62 -3.64 17.03
C VAL A 139 -28.49 -2.63 16.94
N THR A 140 -27.26 -3.10 17.13
CA THR A 140 -26.03 -2.32 16.98
C THR A 140 -25.19 -2.95 15.88
N ALA A 141 -24.76 -2.14 14.91
CA ALA A 141 -23.79 -2.56 13.90
C ALA A 141 -22.40 -2.07 14.32
N VAL A 142 -21.43 -2.99 14.42
CA VAL A 142 -20.02 -2.66 14.62
C VAL A 142 -19.30 -2.92 13.30
N VAL A 143 -18.68 -1.88 12.74
CA VAL A 143 -17.82 -1.95 11.54
C VAL A 143 -16.37 -2.06 11.98
#